data_AF-A0A954Y2X8-F1
#
_entry.id   AF-A0A954Y2X8-F1
#
_cell.length_a   1.000
_cell.length_b   1.000
_cell.length_c   1.000
_cell.angle_alpha   90.00
_cell.angle_beta   90.00
_cell.angle_gamma   90.00
#
_symmetry.space_group_name_H-M   'P 1'
#
loop_
_entity.id
_entity.type
_entity.pdbx_description
1 polymer ?
#
loop_
_entity_poly.entity_id
_entity_poly.type
_entity_poly.pdbx_seq_one_letter_code
_entity_poly.pdbx_strand_id
1 'polypeptide(L)'
;MADKLISYDPAGVFIPEHGITPADIGRIAGDLDEARDEVLADAQIWADGVVPPAAKQPLDAGFHELPERLLTDFRTNGAKSEIGRIKATADRLAAKVDRAVVLGIGGSYMGARALLEACCHPYYNEIPRN
;
A
#
# COMPACT_ATOMS: atom_id res chain seq x y z
N MET A 1 -9.89 9.85 -23.47
CA MET A 1 -9.33 8.62 -22.89
C MET A 1 -8.79 9.01 -21.53
N ALA A 2 -9.18 8.35 -20.44
CA ALA A 2 -8.56 8.62 -19.15
C ALA A 2 -7.08 8.23 -19.26
N ASP A 3 -6.17 9.15 -18.93
CA ASP A 3 -4.74 8.84 -18.86
C ASP A 3 -4.55 7.71 -17.83
N LYS A 4 -4.00 6.58 -18.28
CA LYS A 4 -3.63 5.49 -17.37
C LYS A 4 -2.43 5.95 -16.56
N LEU A 5 -2.64 6.20 -15.27
CA LEU A 5 -1.57 6.55 -14.32
C LEU A 5 -0.53 5.42 -14.16
N ILE A 6 -0.95 4.15 -14.32
CA ILE A 6 -0.10 2.96 -14.23
C ILE A 6 -0.49 2.00 -15.36
N SER A 7 0.50 1.42 -16.04
CA SER A 7 0.35 0.34 -17.01
C SER A 7 1.26 -0.85 -16.65
N TYR A 8 0.87 -2.05 -17.08
CA TYR A 8 1.65 -3.27 -16.93
C TYR A 8 1.92 -3.86 -18.31
N ASP A 9 3.17 -4.16 -18.60
CA ASP A 9 3.62 -4.80 -19.84
C ASP A 9 4.40 -6.08 -19.54
N PRO A 10 3.79 -7.27 -19.69
CA PRO A 10 4.45 -8.56 -19.46
C PRO A 10 5.28 -9.05 -20.66
N ALA A 11 5.39 -8.30 -21.77
CA ALA A 11 6.05 -8.81 -22.97
C ALA A 11 7.51 -9.26 -22.71
N GLY A 12 8.20 -8.61 -21.76
CA GLY A 12 9.57 -8.95 -21.39
C GLY A 12 9.76 -10.30 -20.67
N VAL A 13 8.68 -10.90 -20.14
CA VAL A 13 8.77 -12.22 -19.47
C VAL A 13 8.30 -13.37 -20.35
N PHE A 14 7.70 -13.08 -21.51
CA PHE A 14 7.27 -14.10 -22.44
C PHE A 14 8.41 -14.53 -23.36
N ILE A 15 9.07 -15.62 -22.99
CA ILE A 15 10.22 -16.16 -23.71
C ILE A 15 9.81 -17.53 -24.30
N PRO A 16 9.59 -17.64 -25.63
CA PRO A 16 9.04 -18.85 -26.25
C PRO A 16 9.87 -20.11 -26.02
N GLU A 17 11.19 -19.95 -25.94
CA GLU A 17 12.13 -21.03 -25.71
C GLU A 17 12.61 -20.96 -24.25
N HIS A 18 12.33 -22.01 -23.47
CA HIS A 18 12.74 -22.16 -22.06
C HIS A 18 12.13 -21.17 -21.04
N GLY A 19 11.18 -20.31 -21.42
CA GLY A 19 10.48 -19.42 -20.50
C GLY A 19 8.97 -19.64 -20.43
N ILE A 20 8.27 -18.62 -19.91
CA ILE A 20 6.81 -18.64 -19.74
C ILE A 20 6.16 -18.18 -21.04
N THR A 21 5.09 -18.84 -21.42
CA THR A 21 4.23 -18.47 -22.54
C THR A 21 2.90 -17.91 -22.03
N PRO A 22 2.17 -17.12 -22.84
CA PRO A 22 0.81 -16.69 -22.49
C PRO A 22 -0.13 -17.87 -22.20
N ALA A 23 0.08 -19.02 -22.84
CA ALA A 23 -0.71 -20.23 -22.58
C ALA A 23 -0.46 -20.79 -21.18
N ASP A 24 0.76 -20.66 -20.64
CA ASP A 24 1.07 -21.09 -19.27
C ASP A 24 0.33 -20.23 -18.24
N ILE A 25 0.23 -18.92 -18.46
CA ILE A 25 -0.60 -18.02 -17.65
C ILE A 25 -2.08 -18.42 -17.72
N GLY A 26 -2.57 -18.74 -18.91
CA GLY A 26 -3.93 -19.23 -19.10
C GLY A 26 -4.23 -20.52 -18.32
N ARG A 27 -3.24 -21.38 -18.10
CA ARG A 27 -3.42 -22.63 -17.34
C ARG A 27 -3.58 -22.43 -15.84
N ILE A 28 -3.02 -21.36 -15.28
CA ILE A 28 -3.14 -21.03 -13.85
C ILE A 28 -4.26 -20.01 -13.57
N ALA A 29 -5.05 -19.62 -14.58
CA ALA A 29 -6.06 -18.58 -14.41
C ALA A 29 -7.09 -18.92 -13.31
N GLY A 30 -7.48 -20.20 -13.20
CA GLY A 30 -8.37 -20.67 -12.12
C GLY A 30 -7.75 -20.46 -10.73
N ASP A 31 -6.50 -20.88 -10.55
CA ASP A 31 -5.77 -20.70 -9.28
C ASP A 31 -5.63 -19.22 -8.90
N LEU A 32 -5.46 -18.34 -9.90
CA LEU A 32 -5.40 -16.88 -9.69
C LEU A 32 -6.76 -16.30 -9.29
N ASP A 33 -7.85 -16.77 -9.90
CA ASP A 33 -9.20 -16.38 -9.53
C ASP A 33 -9.53 -16.84 -8.09
N GLU A 34 -9.16 -18.07 -7.73
CA GLU A 34 -9.31 -18.58 -6.37
C GLU A 34 -8.51 -17.75 -5.36
N ALA A 35 -7.26 -17.41 -5.66
CA ALA A 35 -6.43 -16.56 -4.81
C ALA A 35 -7.01 -15.14 -4.64
N ARG A 36 -7.57 -14.56 -5.71
CA ARG A 36 -8.28 -13.27 -5.62
C ARG A 36 -9.50 -13.39 -4.70
N ASP A 37 -10.33 -14.40 -4.93
CA ASP A 37 -11.57 -14.59 -4.18
C ASP A 37 -11.29 -14.86 -2.70
N GLU A 38 -10.20 -15.56 -2.39
CA GLU A 38 -9.69 -15.74 -1.03
C GLU A 38 -9.31 -14.40 -0.37
N VAL A 39 -8.53 -13.55 -1.05
CA VAL A 39 -8.13 -12.23 -0.52
C VAL A 39 -9.35 -11.34 -0.23
N LEU A 40 -10.36 -11.39 -1.11
CA LEU A 40 -11.60 -10.62 -0.93
C LEU A 40 -12.46 -11.18 0.22
N ALA A 41 -12.57 -12.50 0.34
CA ALA A 41 -13.29 -13.14 1.44
C ALA A 41 -12.62 -12.84 2.80
N ASP A 42 -11.29 -12.87 2.85
CA ASP A 42 -10.54 -12.55 4.06
C ASP A 42 -10.70 -11.09 4.48
N ALA A 43 -10.75 -10.15 3.52
CA ALA A 43 -11.07 -8.76 3.83
C ALA A 43 -12.49 -8.59 4.40
N GLN A 44 -13.47 -9.36 3.91
CA GLN A 44 -14.82 -9.34 4.46
C GLN A 44 -14.86 -9.88 5.89
N ILE A 45 -14.16 -10.98 6.19
CA ILE A 45 -14.04 -11.51 7.57
C ILE A 45 -13.45 -10.45 8.51
N TRP A 46 -12.41 -9.76 8.05
CA TRP A 46 -11.77 -8.66 8.80
C TRP A 46 -12.75 -7.50 9.03
N ALA A 47 -13.47 -7.07 7.99
CA ALA A 47 -14.43 -5.97 8.06
C ALA A 47 -15.61 -6.28 8.99
N ASP A 48 -16.11 -7.52 8.98
CA ASP A 48 -17.21 -7.97 9.85
C ASP A 48 -16.77 -8.19 11.30
N GLY A 49 -15.45 -8.16 11.58
CA GLY A 49 -14.90 -8.40 12.92
C GLY A 49 -15.14 -9.82 13.43
N VAL A 50 -15.34 -10.78 12.52
CA VAL A 50 -15.60 -12.19 12.85
C VAL A 50 -14.27 -12.86 13.21
N VAL A 51 -14.30 -13.80 14.16
CA VAL A 51 -13.12 -14.60 14.50
C VAL A 51 -12.73 -15.44 13.28
N PRO A 52 -11.53 -15.24 12.70
CA PRO A 52 -11.12 -15.97 11.51
C PRO A 52 -10.85 -17.45 11.85
N PRO A 53 -10.87 -18.35 10.85
CA PRO A 53 -10.48 -19.75 11.05
C PRO A 53 -9.10 -19.87 11.71
N ALA A 54 -8.88 -20.90 12.53
CA ALA A 54 -7.64 -21.05 13.30
C ALA A 54 -6.37 -21.06 12.42
N ALA A 55 -6.46 -21.59 11.20
CA ALA A 55 -5.36 -21.59 10.23
C ALA A 55 -4.98 -20.20 9.71
N LYS A 56 -5.86 -19.21 9.85
CA LYS A 56 -5.70 -17.83 9.39
C LYS A 56 -5.51 -16.84 10.53
N GLN A 57 -5.12 -17.31 11.72
CA GLN A 57 -4.87 -16.44 12.88
C GLN A 57 -3.37 -16.18 13.05
N PRO A 58 -2.92 -14.91 13.12
CA PRO A 58 -3.71 -13.68 12.96
C PRO A 58 -4.12 -13.42 11.51
N LEU A 59 -5.30 -12.80 11.31
CA LEU A 59 -5.77 -12.43 9.98
C LEU A 59 -5.15 -11.09 9.58
N ASP A 60 -4.34 -11.12 8.52
CA ASP A 60 -3.76 -9.94 7.89
C ASP A 60 -4.47 -9.66 6.56
N ALA A 61 -5.52 -8.84 6.61
CA ALA A 61 -6.41 -8.58 5.48
C ALA A 61 -6.92 -7.13 5.48
N GLY A 62 -7.65 -6.75 4.43
CA GLY A 62 -8.29 -5.43 4.32
C GLY A 62 -7.37 -4.27 3.95
N PHE A 63 -6.06 -4.49 3.77
CA PHE A 63 -5.12 -3.42 3.42
C PHE A 63 -5.46 -2.72 2.09
N HIS A 64 -6.06 -3.45 1.14
CA HIS A 64 -6.45 -2.92 -0.17
C HIS A 64 -7.66 -1.97 -0.10
N GLU A 65 -8.44 -2.03 0.98
CA GLU A 65 -9.56 -1.11 1.24
C GLU A 65 -9.12 0.17 1.95
N LEU A 66 -7.93 0.19 2.56
CA LEU A 66 -7.41 1.33 3.31
C LEU A 66 -7.45 2.65 2.52
N PRO A 67 -7.05 2.71 1.23
CA PRO A 67 -7.06 3.98 0.50
C PRO A 67 -8.45 4.62 0.45
N GLU A 68 -9.48 3.85 0.09
CA GLU A 68 -10.85 4.35 -0.01
C GLU A 68 -11.40 4.68 1.39
N ARG A 69 -11.20 3.79 2.38
CA ARG A 69 -11.62 4.00 3.77
C ARG A 69 -11.05 5.30 4.34
N LEU A 70 -9.74 5.50 4.23
CA LEU A 70 -9.04 6.67 4.76
C LEU A 70 -9.43 7.95 4.01
N LEU A 71 -9.62 7.87 2.69
CA LEU A 71 -10.03 9.02 1.89
C LEU A 71 -11.47 9.44 2.18
N THR A 72 -12.39 8.48 2.30
CA THR A 72 -13.79 8.74 2.65
C THR A 72 -13.92 9.25 4.08
N ASP A 73 -13.16 8.69 5.04
CA ASP A 73 -13.09 9.23 6.40
C ASP A 73 -12.58 10.68 6.39
N PHE A 74 -11.52 10.98 5.63
CA PHE A 74 -10.99 12.34 5.50
C PHE A 74 -11.99 13.31 4.88
N ARG A 75 -12.71 12.91 3.83
CA ARG A 75 -13.75 13.73 3.18
C ARG A 75 -14.93 14.03 4.13
N THR A 76 -15.32 13.05 4.94
CA THR A 76 -16.46 13.18 5.85
C THR A 76 -16.10 13.94 7.12
N ASN A 77 -14.97 13.61 7.73
CA ASN A 77 -14.60 14.04 9.08
C ASN A 77 -13.47 15.09 9.11
N GLY A 78 -12.87 15.42 7.96
CA GLY A 78 -11.86 16.47 7.83
C GLY A 78 -10.70 16.29 8.82
N ALA A 79 -10.42 17.31 9.62
CA ALA A 79 -9.34 17.29 10.62
C ALA A 79 -9.53 16.22 11.72
N LYS A 80 -10.76 15.74 11.94
CA LYS A 80 -11.03 14.70 12.94
C LYS A 80 -10.76 13.29 12.43
N SER A 81 -10.63 13.08 11.12
CA SER A 81 -10.29 11.79 10.50
C SER A 81 -8.90 11.31 10.88
N GLU A 82 -8.60 10.04 10.61
CA GLU A 82 -7.27 9.47 10.82
C GLU A 82 -6.18 10.25 10.06
N ILE A 83 -6.35 10.45 8.76
CA ILE A 83 -5.43 11.23 7.92
C ILE A 83 -5.36 12.68 8.39
N GLY A 84 -6.48 13.29 8.79
CA GLY A 84 -6.51 14.66 9.31
C GLY A 84 -5.62 14.84 10.54
N ARG A 85 -5.70 13.90 11.49
CA ARG A 85 -4.85 13.91 12.70
C ARG A 85 -3.37 13.64 12.40
N ILE A 86 -3.09 12.75 11.44
CA ILE A 86 -1.71 12.47 10.97
C ILE A 86 -1.10 13.75 10.39
N LYS A 87 -1.81 14.44 9.48
CA LYS A 87 -1.34 15.70 8.86
C LYS A 87 -1.11 16.78 9.91
N ALA A 88 -2.08 17.00 10.81
CA ALA A 88 -1.94 17.99 11.88
C ALA A 88 -0.73 17.69 12.80
N THR A 89 -0.45 16.41 13.07
CA THR A 89 0.72 16.00 13.85
C THR A 89 2.02 16.22 13.08
N ALA A 90 2.04 15.90 11.79
CA ALA A 90 3.19 16.13 10.92
C ALA A 90 3.52 17.63 10.82
N ASP A 91 2.52 18.49 10.60
CA ASP A 91 2.68 19.95 10.55
C ASP A 91 3.21 20.49 11.88
N ARG A 92 2.66 20.00 13.01
CA ARG A 92 3.12 20.39 14.35
C ARG A 92 4.56 19.97 14.62
N LEU A 93 4.97 18.78 14.17
CA LEU A 93 6.35 18.32 14.30
C LEU A 93 7.28 19.15 13.43
N ALA A 94 6.93 19.35 12.16
CA ALA A 94 7.69 20.19 11.25
C ALA A 94 7.90 21.60 11.84
N ALA A 95 6.87 22.23 12.40
CA ALA A 95 7.01 23.57 13.01
C ALA A 95 7.91 23.61 14.26
N LYS A 96 8.18 22.47 14.92
CA LYS A 96 8.88 22.41 16.20
C LYS A 96 10.30 21.85 16.13
N VAL A 97 10.62 21.07 15.09
CA VAL A 97 11.92 20.42 14.96
C VAL A 97 12.47 20.61 13.55
N ASP A 98 13.80 20.69 13.45
CA ASP A 98 14.50 20.71 12.17
C ASP A 98 14.68 19.32 11.57
N ARG A 99 14.72 18.29 12.43
CA ARG A 99 15.00 16.91 12.05
C ARG A 99 14.10 15.95 12.84
N ALA A 100 13.61 14.92 12.17
CA ALA A 100 12.89 13.81 12.78
C ALA A 100 13.68 12.51 12.55
N VAL A 101 13.82 11.70 13.59
CA VAL A 101 14.46 10.38 13.52
C VAL A 101 13.38 9.31 13.71
N VAL A 102 13.23 8.43 12.71
CA VAL A 102 12.30 7.30 12.78
C VAL A 102 13.08 6.06 13.20
N LEU A 103 12.72 5.48 14.35
CA LEU A 103 13.31 4.25 14.87
C LEU A 103 12.38 3.07 14.53
N GLY A 104 12.69 2.32 13.49
CA GLY A 104 11.87 1.19 13.04
C GLY A 104 12.69 0.19 12.21
N ILE A 105 12.14 -1.01 12.04
CA ILE A 105 12.70 -2.08 11.20
C ILE A 105 11.61 -2.76 10.36
N GLY A 106 11.99 -3.40 9.25
CA GLY A 106 11.04 -4.07 8.35
C GLY A 106 9.97 -3.12 7.83
N GLY A 107 8.70 -3.53 7.91
CA GLY A 107 7.56 -2.72 7.45
C GLY A 107 7.45 -1.35 8.14
N SER A 108 7.93 -1.22 9.38
CA SER A 108 7.91 0.05 10.13
C SER A 108 8.98 1.06 9.70
N TYR A 109 9.89 0.69 8.79
CA TYR A 109 10.94 1.56 8.24
C TYR A 109 10.88 1.65 6.71
N MET A 110 10.78 0.50 6.02
CA MET A 110 10.97 0.42 4.58
C MET A 110 9.94 1.24 3.79
N GLY A 111 8.67 1.25 4.22
CA GLY A 111 7.62 2.04 3.56
C GLY A 111 7.89 3.55 3.67
N ALA A 112 8.25 4.03 4.86
CA ALA A 112 8.60 5.44 5.07
C ALA A 112 9.86 5.85 4.29
N ARG A 113 10.89 4.99 4.27
CA ARG A 113 12.12 5.23 3.52
C ARG A 113 11.88 5.28 2.01
N ALA A 114 11.12 4.32 1.48
CA ALA A 114 10.80 4.27 0.06
C ALA A 114 10.04 5.53 -0.41
N LEU A 115 9.07 6.00 0.39
CA LEU A 115 8.35 7.25 0.09
C LEU A 115 9.26 8.48 0.13
N LEU A 116 10.15 8.57 1.12
CA LEU A 116 11.12 9.67 1.20
C LEU A 116 12.03 9.69 -0.04
N GLU A 117 12.61 8.55 -0.41
CA GLU A 117 13.54 8.47 -1.55
C GLU A 117 12.86 8.67 -2.90
N ALA A 118 11.63 8.17 -3.07
CA ALA A 118 10.92 8.27 -4.34
C ALA A 118 10.24 9.63 -4.56
N CYS A 119 9.82 10.32 -3.49
CA CYS A 119 9.00 11.53 -3.58
C CYS A 119 9.72 12.82 -3.16
N CYS A 120 10.93 12.75 -2.60
CA CYS A 120 11.71 13.92 -2.22
C CYS A 120 12.97 14.07 -3.07
N HIS A 121 13.59 15.24 -2.95
CA HIS A 121 14.87 15.50 -3.61
C HIS A 121 15.94 14.51 -3.12
N PRO A 122 16.86 14.01 -3.98
CA PRO A 122 17.91 13.07 -3.56
C PRO A 122 18.81 13.60 -2.42
N TYR A 123 18.92 14.92 -2.32
CA TYR A 123 19.65 15.64 -1.27
C TYR A 123 18.72 16.34 -0.26
N TYR A 124 17.55 15.74 0.03
CA TYR A 124 16.51 16.36 0.87
C TYR A 124 17.02 16.85 2.22
N ASN A 125 17.95 16.11 2.85
CA ASN A 125 18.48 16.45 4.18
C ASN A 125 19.66 17.43 4.14
N GLU A 126 20.23 17.67 2.96
CA GLU A 126 21.38 18.55 2.74
C GLU A 126 20.95 19.94 2.23
N ILE A 127 19.71 20.07 1.75
CA ILE A 127 19.15 21.35 1.29
C ILE A 127 18.68 22.18 2.51
N PRO A 128 18.97 23.50 2.55
CA PRO A 128 18.44 24.38 3.57
C PRO A 128 16.91 24.38 3.60
N ARG A 129 16.37 24.51 4.81
CA ARG A 129 14.94 24.66 5.04
C ARG A 129 14.53 26.10 4.65
N ASN A 130 14.05 26.29 3.43
CA ASN A 130 13.50 27.57 2.96
C ASN A 130 12.09 27.79 3.48
#